data_AF-M0CUF0-F1
#
_entry.id   AF-M0CUF0-F1
#
_cell.length_a   1.000
_cell.length_b   1.000
_cell.length_c   1.000
_cell.angle_alpha   90.00
_cell.angle_beta   90.00
_cell.angle_gamma   90.00
#
_symmetry.space_group_name_H-M   'P 1'
#
loop_
_entity.id
_entity.type
_entity.pdbx_description
1 polymer ?
#
loop_
_entity_poly.entity_id
_entity_poly.type
_entity_poly.pdbx_seq_one_letter_code
_entity_poly.pdbx_strand_id
1 'polypeptide(L)' 'MDYTWQYYDLLLLGVVASMGAGAAVAALTLVAATTSVFAAGLVAVALIGHGLFVNGPVGGAEDLTDVVEALN' A
#
# COMPACT_ATOMS: atom_id res chain seq x y z
N MET A 1 -18.62 -1.74 15.76
CA MET A 1 -17.68 -1.11 14.83
C MET A 1 -17.13 -2.23 13.97
N ASP A 2 -17.80 -2.52 12.84
CA ASP A 2 -17.25 -3.46 11.88
C ASP A 2 -16.06 -2.80 11.20
N TYR A 3 -14.85 -3.31 11.44
CA TYR A 3 -13.66 -2.89 10.72
C TYR A 3 -13.78 -3.44 9.29
N THR A 4 -14.11 -2.56 8.35
CA THR A 4 -14.03 -2.87 6.92
C THR A 4 -12.63 -2.52 6.40
N TRP A 5 -12.05 -3.40 5.60
CA TRP A 5 -10.74 -3.16 4.98
C TRP A 5 -10.90 -2.12 3.87
N GLN A 6 -10.32 -0.94 4.03
CA GLN A 6 -10.31 0.09 3.00
C GLN A 6 -9.22 -0.21 1.96
N TYR A 7 -9.38 0.33 0.76
CA TYR A 7 -8.41 0.15 -0.33
C TYR A 7 -6.96 0.51 0.09
N TYR A 8 -6.81 1.59 0.86
CA TYR A 8 -5.51 2.01 1.35
C TYR A 8 -4.93 1.10 2.44
N ASP A 9 -5.76 0.37 3.19
CA ASP A 9 -5.28 -0.65 4.14
C ASP A 9 -4.64 -1.82 3.38
N LEU A 10 -5.25 -2.23 2.26
CA LEU A 10 -4.69 -3.26 1.38
C LEU A 10 -3.41 -2.79 0.68
N LEU A 11 -3.36 -1.52 0.27
CA LEU A 11 -2.15 -0.91 -0.28
C LEU A 11 -1.01 -0.93 0.75
N LEU A 12 -1.30 -0.53 1.98
CA LEU A 12 -0.35 -0.55 3.10
C LEU A 12 0.14 -1.97 3.40
N LEU A 13 -0.78 -2.94 3.42
CA LEU A 13 -0.43 -4.35 3.56
C LEU A 13 0.52 -4.81 2.44
N GLY A 14 0.27 -4.40 1.20
CA GLY A 14 1.14 -4.68 0.05
C GLY A 14 2.55 -4.11 0.21
N VAL A 15 2.67 -2.88 0.72
CA VAL A 15 3.97 -2.26 1.02
C VAL A 15 4.73 -3.03 2.11
N VAL A 16 4.06 -3.35 3.22
CA VAL A 16 4.65 -4.13 4.32
C VAL A 16 5.07 -5.51 3.82
N ALA A 17 4.22 -6.19 3.05
CA ALA A 17 4.52 -7.48 2.47
C ALA A 17 5.72 -7.42 1.52
N SER A 18 5.80 -6.38 0.67
CA SER A 18 6.95 -6.18 -0.22
C SER A 18 8.25 -6.03 0.59
N MET A 19 8.25 -5.17 1.61
CA MET A 19 9.44 -4.96 2.44
C MET A 19 9.84 -6.19 3.23
N GLY A 20 8.85 -6.89 3.79
CA GLY A 20 9.03 -8.18 4.45
C GLY A 20 9.62 -9.23 3.51
N ALA A 21 9.18 -9.28 2.25
CA ALA A 21 9.74 -10.18 1.24
C ALA A 21 11.21 -9.84 0.94
N GLY A 22 11.57 -8.57 0.79
CA GLY A 22 12.97 -8.16 0.61
C GLY A 22 13.88 -8.56 1.77
N ALA A 23 13.37 -8.42 3.01
CA ALA A 23 14.07 -8.87 4.21
C ALA A 23 14.17 -10.40 4.29
N ALA A 24 13.09 -11.12 3.95
CA ALA A 24 13.09 -12.58 3.92
C ALA A 24 14.08 -13.13 2.87
N VAL A 25 14.17 -12.50 1.69
CA VAL A 25 15.17 -12.85 0.68
C VAL A 25 16.59 -12.66 1.23
N ALA A 26 16.86 -11.54 1.90
CA ALA A 26 18.17 -11.30 2.52
C ALA A 26 18.52 -12.35 3.58
N ALA A 27 17.52 -12.79 4.36
CA ALA A 27 17.71 -13.72 5.47
C ALA A 27 17.83 -15.18 5.01
N LEU A 28 17.19 -15.55 3.90
CA LEU A 28 17.06 -16.94 3.44
C LEU A 28 17.94 -17.28 2.23
N THR A 29 18.64 -16.29 1.66
CA THR A 29 19.48 -16.48 0.47
C THR A 29 20.85 -15.81 0.63
N LEU A 30 21.72 -15.95 -0.38
CA LEU A 30 23.02 -15.28 -0.43
C LEU A 30 22.95 -13.84 -1.01
N VAL A 31 21.75 -13.34 -1.29
CA VAL A 31 21.57 -11.97 -1.82
C VAL A 31 21.81 -10.96 -0.70
N ALA A 32 22.63 -9.95 -0.98
CA ALA A 32 22.90 -8.89 -0.02
C ALA A 32 21.63 -8.13 0.38
N ALA A 33 21.48 -7.85 1.67
CA ALA A 33 20.31 -7.14 2.21
C ALA A 33 20.06 -5.79 1.54
N THR A 34 21.13 -5.02 1.27
CA THR A 34 21.04 -3.75 0.56
C THR A 34 20.39 -3.92 -0.81
N THR A 35 20.72 -4.98 -1.54
CA THR A 35 20.18 -5.24 -2.88
C THR A 35 18.73 -5.71 -2.82
N SER A 36 18.41 -6.70 -1.99
CA SER A 36 17.07 -7.27 -1.94
C SER A 36 16.04 -6.30 -1.35
N VAL A 37 16.40 -5.57 -0.29
CA VAL A 37 15.52 -4.58 0.34
C VAL A 37 15.34 -3.38 -0.59
N PHE A 38 16.39 -2.92 -1.27
CA PHE A 38 16.25 -1.85 -2.26
C PHE A 38 15.32 -2.24 -3.41
N ALA A 39 15.47 -3.44 -3.97
CA ALA A 39 14.59 -3.93 -5.03
C ALA A 39 13.13 -4.04 -4.57
N ALA A 40 12.89 -4.61 -3.38
CA ALA A 40 11.56 -4.64 -2.77
C ALA A 40 11.00 -3.24 -2.49
N GLY A 41 11.87 -2.28 -2.19
CA GLY A 41 11.52 -0.87 -1.99
C GLY A 41 11.02 -0.24 -3.29
N LEU A 42 11.67 -0.52 -4.42
CA LEU A 42 11.18 -0.08 -5.74
C LEU A 42 9.80 -0.68 -6.07
N VAL A 43 9.55 -1.94 -5.69
CA VAL A 43 8.22 -2.55 -5.82
C VAL A 43 7.19 -1.81 -4.95
N ALA A 44 7.54 -1.50 -3.70
CA ALA A 44 6.67 -0.71 -2.82
C ALA A 44 6.38 0.68 -3.39
N VAL A 45 7.39 1.36 -3.94
CA VAL A 45 7.21 2.66 -4.62
C VAL A 45 6.29 2.52 -5.83
N ALA A 46 6.42 1.45 -6.63
CA ALA A 46 5.53 1.20 -7.75
C ALA A 46 4.08 0.94 -7.29
N LEU A 47 3.88 0.19 -6.21
CA LEU A 47 2.57 -0.03 -5.60
C LEU A 47 1.96 1.29 -5.14
N ILE A 48 2.72 2.10 -4.39
CA ILE A 48 2.26 3.41 -3.92
C ILE A 48 1.93 4.32 -5.11
N GLY A 49 2.81 4.40 -6.11
CA GLY A 49 2.60 5.22 -7.30
C GLY A 49 1.35 4.79 -8.08
N HIS A 50 1.18 3.50 -8.32
CA HIS A 50 -0.01 2.99 -9.00
C HIS A 50 -1.28 3.19 -8.15
N GLY A 51 -1.19 2.93 -6.84
CA GLY A 51 -2.28 3.06 -5.90
C GLY A 51 -2.77 4.49 -5.74
N LEU A 52 -1.87 5.48 -5.80
CA LEU A 52 -2.20 6.90 -5.67
C LEU A 52 -2.56 7.59 -6.99
N PHE A 53 -1.95 7.19 -8.10
CA PHE A 53 -2.07 7.95 -9.36
C PHE A 53 -2.85 7.22 -10.46
N VAL A 54 -3.05 5.90 -10.37
CA VAL A 54 -3.85 5.13 -11.35
C VAL A 54 -5.16 4.66 -10.73
N ASN A 55 -5.07 4.04 -9.57
CA ASN A 55 -6.23 3.60 -8.77
C ASN A 55 -6.56 4.57 -7.65
N GLY A 56 -5.89 5.74 -7.62
CA GLY A 56 -6.16 6.78 -6.64
C GLY A 56 -7.62 7.22 -6.72
N PRO A 57 -8.28 7.51 -5.59
CA PRO A 57 -9.69 7.84 -5.55
C PRO A 57 -9.90 9.19 -6.24
N VAL A 58 -10.18 9.13 -7.53
CA VAL A 58 -10.63 10.29 -8.32
C VAL A 58 -12.13 10.53 -8.18
N GLY A 59 -12.79 9.94 -7.16
CA GLY A 59 -14.20 10.24 -6.84
C GLY A 59 -15.00 9.07 -6.28
N GLY A 60 -14.55 8.43 -5.20
CA GLY A 60 -15.39 7.48 -4.46
C GLY A 60 -16.41 8.23 -3.59
N ALA A 61 -17.70 8.01 -3.80
CA ALA A 61 -18.79 8.67 -3.07
C ALA A 61 -18.79 8.39 -1.55
N GLU A 62 -18.05 7.37 -1.11
CA GLU A 62 -17.87 7.05 0.31
C GLU A 62 -17.16 8.17 1.10
N ASP A 63 -16.38 9.05 0.45
CA ASP A 63 -15.61 10.13 1.11
C ASP A 63 -16.41 11.44 1.25
N LEU A 64 -17.50 11.61 0.50
CA LEU A 64 -18.34 12.82 0.55
C LEU A 64 -19.72 12.61 1.18
N THR A 65 -20.18 11.36 1.32
CA THR A 65 -21.52 11.08 1.87
C THR A 65 -21.64 11.60 3.31
N ASP A 66 -20.62 11.39 4.13
CA ASP A 66 -20.56 11.90 5.51
C ASP A 66 -20.46 13.44 5.58
N VAL A 67 -19.84 14.06 4.56
CA VAL A 67 -19.71 15.53 4.47
C VAL A 67 -21.04 16.19 4.07
N VAL A 68 -21.80 15.56 3.16
CA VAL A 68 -23.11 16.05 2.71
C VAL A 68 -24.17 15.88 3.80
N GLU A 69 -24.12 14.80 4.58
CA GLU A 69 -25.05 14.57 5.70
C GLU A 69 -24.75 15.49 6.90
N ALA A 70 -23.50 15.93 7.08
CA ALA A 70 -23.12 16.92 8.10
C ALA A 70 -23.47 18.38 7.71
N LEU A 71 -23.79 18.64 6.44
CA LEU A 71 -24.12 19.97 5.92
C LEU A 71 -25.64 20.18 5.68
N ASN A 72 -26.47 19.17 5.91
CA ASN A 72 -27.94 19.24 5.94
C ASN A 72 -28.46 19.18 7.38
#